data_AF-A0A9P8E0N2-F1
#
_entry.id   AF-A0A9P8E0N2-F1
#
_cell.length_a   1.000
_cell.length_b   1.000
_cell.length_c   1.000
_cell.angle_alpha   90.00
_cell.angle_beta   90.00
_cell.angle_gamma   90.00
#
_symmetry.space_group_name_H-M   'P 1'
#
loop_
_entity.id
_entity.type
_entity.pdbx_description
1 polymer ?
#
loop_
_entity_poly.entity_id
_entity_poly.type
_entity_poly.pdbx_seq_one_letter_code
_entity_poly.pdbx_strand_id
1 'polypeptide(L)'
;MESLRLEQDKLDKKGNLSKTIEDVQKTIDLLVAARETIAADGGAAAPTLAKLKRPVKASLDQVNSDIKDIYSAHKDYSKALDKKFKPQSMPASHHDALSSQPALVNRAIAMHLLREGQFNVAQTFIAEANANPNTTATRTAPDGDSLMEDRHDTHLYDMDGDSAGALQSRFAHMYLVLDALRNKHDLNPAIEWARQHSHQLELRGSNLEFDLCRLRFVELYTRHDPNDHMSGPLQALEYARQTFPNFSARYMRETSSLLGSLAFAPALTSSPYKILSTLPQLPAPLLFHSIFVCPVSKEQGTDANPPMMLPCGHVIAKESLEKISRGNKRFKCPYCPVEGHPKEARKVFL
;
A
#
# COMPACT_ATOMS: atom_id res chain seq x y z
N MET A 1 -30.32 15.07 0.30
CA MET A 1 -30.01 13.73 -0.25
C MET A 1 -31.22 13.12 -0.95
N GLU A 2 -32.42 13.14 -0.37
CA GLU A 2 -33.63 12.56 -0.98
C GLU A 2 -33.96 13.09 -2.39
N SER A 3 -33.87 14.41 -2.61
CA SER A 3 -34.11 14.99 -3.94
C SER A 3 -33.10 14.54 -5.01
N LEU A 4 -31.86 14.21 -4.60
CA LEU A 4 -30.83 13.73 -5.52
C LEU A 4 -31.07 12.25 -5.86
N ARG A 5 -31.45 11.46 -4.86
CA ARG A 5 -31.84 10.05 -5.03
C ARG A 5 -33.04 9.91 -5.95
N LEU A 6 -34.03 10.79 -5.83
CA LEU A 6 -35.21 10.76 -6.70
C LEU A 6 -34.88 11.06 -8.17
N GLU A 7 -33.92 11.96 -8.44
CA GLU A 7 -33.45 12.22 -9.80
C GLU A 7 -32.52 11.11 -10.31
N GLN A 8 -31.73 10.49 -9.44
CA GLN A 8 -30.92 9.31 -9.76
C GLN A 8 -31.80 8.11 -10.13
N ASP A 9 -32.87 7.83 -9.36
CA ASP A 9 -33.83 6.76 -9.68
C ASP A 9 -34.53 7.00 -11.02
N LYS A 10 -34.78 8.26 -11.39
CA LYS A 10 -35.32 8.61 -12.72
C LYS A 10 -34.30 8.38 -13.82
N LEU A 11 -33.02 8.69 -13.58
CA LEU A 11 -31.93 8.42 -14.51
C LEU A 11 -31.73 6.92 -14.70
N ASP A 12 -31.76 6.11 -13.63
CA ASP A 12 -31.57 4.66 -13.74
C ASP A 12 -32.72 3.99 -14.49
N LYS A 13 -33.95 4.49 -14.32
CA LYS A 13 -35.13 4.01 -15.07
C LYS A 13 -35.14 4.43 -16.54
N LYS A 14 -34.66 5.63 -16.87
CA LYS A 14 -34.72 6.21 -18.22
C LYS A 14 -33.41 6.13 -19.01
N GLY A 15 -32.29 5.88 -18.34
CA GLY A 15 -30.93 5.97 -18.87
C GLY A 15 -30.35 4.62 -19.33
N ASN A 16 -31.15 3.55 -19.32
CA ASN A 16 -30.73 2.30 -19.93
C ASN A 16 -30.98 2.35 -21.45
N LEU A 17 -30.02 1.84 -22.22
CA LEU A 17 -30.10 1.75 -23.68
C LEU A 17 -30.85 0.49 -24.15
N SER A 18 -31.46 -0.29 -23.25
CA SER A 18 -31.99 -1.62 -23.59
C SER A 18 -33.08 -1.55 -24.65
N LYS A 19 -34.02 -0.61 -24.52
CA LYS A 19 -35.08 -0.38 -25.49
C LYS A 19 -34.52 0.02 -26.87
N THR A 20 -33.54 0.92 -26.90
CA THR A 20 -32.89 1.34 -28.14
C THR A 20 -32.11 0.19 -28.79
N ILE A 21 -31.45 -0.65 -28.00
CA ILE A 21 -30.75 -1.85 -28.48
C ILE A 21 -31.74 -2.84 -29.11
N GLU A 22 -32.90 -3.06 -28.47
CA GLU A 22 -33.96 -3.91 -29.02
C GLU A 22 -34.51 -3.37 -30.34
N ASP A 23 -34.73 -2.06 -30.46
CA ASP A 23 -35.26 -1.46 -31.69
C ASP A 23 -34.23 -1.44 -32.84
N VAL A 24 -32.93 -1.29 -32.51
CA VAL A 24 -31.83 -1.50 -33.46
C VAL A 24 -31.78 -2.96 -33.90
N GLN A 25 -31.91 -3.92 -32.98
CA GLN A 25 -31.89 -5.34 -33.31
C GLN A 25 -33.05 -5.74 -34.24
N LYS A 26 -34.27 -5.24 -33.98
CA LYS A 26 -35.41 -5.44 -34.90
C LYS A 26 -35.13 -4.90 -36.30
N THR A 27 -34.41 -3.78 -36.39
CA THR A 27 -34.02 -3.20 -37.69
C THR A 27 -32.99 -4.08 -38.40
N ILE A 28 -32.02 -4.63 -37.66
CA ILE A 28 -31.04 -5.59 -38.18
C ILE A 28 -31.77 -6.83 -38.71
N ASP A 29 -32.70 -7.39 -37.94
CA ASP A 29 -33.45 -8.59 -38.32
C ASP A 29 -34.27 -8.35 -39.61
N LEU A 30 -34.91 -7.18 -39.74
CA LEU A 30 -35.63 -6.78 -40.95
C LEU A 30 -34.70 -6.67 -42.17
N LEU A 31 -33.50 -6.13 -42.01
CA LEU A 31 -32.52 -6.01 -43.08
C LEU A 31 -31.93 -7.36 -43.49
N VAL A 32 -31.70 -8.25 -42.52
CA VAL A 32 -31.22 -9.62 -42.75
C VAL A 32 -32.27 -10.43 -43.51
N ALA A 33 -33.54 -10.40 -43.09
CA ALA A 33 -34.63 -11.09 -43.78
C ALA A 33 -34.81 -10.58 -45.22
N ALA A 34 -34.69 -9.27 -45.43
CA ALA A 34 -34.74 -8.69 -46.77
C ALA A 34 -33.55 -9.12 -47.65
N ARG A 35 -32.34 -9.19 -47.09
CA ARG A 35 -31.15 -9.71 -47.80
C ARG A 35 -31.35 -11.16 -48.22
N GLU A 36 -31.88 -12.01 -47.34
CA GLU A 36 -32.17 -13.42 -47.62
C GLU A 36 -33.23 -13.58 -48.71
N THR A 37 -34.27 -12.74 -48.69
CA THR A 37 -35.32 -12.73 -49.72
C THR A 37 -34.77 -12.36 -51.10
N ILE A 38 -33.85 -11.38 -51.15
CA ILE A 38 -33.20 -10.94 -52.40
C ILE A 38 -32.20 -11.98 -52.91
N ALA A 39 -31.51 -12.68 -52.00
CA ALA A 39 -30.59 -13.76 -52.34
C ALA A 39 -31.32 -14.99 -52.91
N ALA A 40 -32.57 -15.23 -52.48
CA ALA A 40 -33.40 -16.33 -52.96
C ALA A 40 -34.11 -16.04 -54.30
N ASP A 41 -34.51 -14.78 -54.55
CA ASP A 41 -35.14 -14.35 -55.80
C ASP A 41 -34.59 -12.98 -56.25
N GLY A 42 -33.71 -13.01 -57.26
CA GLY A 42 -33.10 -11.80 -57.83
C GLY A 42 -34.10 -10.84 -58.48
N GLY A 43 -35.31 -11.30 -58.85
CA GLY A 43 -36.40 -10.47 -59.36
C GLY A 43 -37.14 -9.68 -58.27
N ALA A 44 -37.02 -10.10 -57.01
CA ALA A 44 -37.71 -9.49 -55.86
C ALA A 44 -36.96 -8.30 -55.24
N ALA A 45 -35.83 -7.88 -55.81
CA ALA A 45 -34.99 -6.79 -55.27
C ALA A 45 -35.73 -5.44 -55.16
N ALA A 46 -36.34 -4.98 -56.26
CA ALA A 46 -37.05 -3.71 -56.30
C ALA A 46 -38.26 -3.63 -55.33
N PRO A 47 -39.18 -4.63 -55.27
CA PRO A 47 -40.30 -4.58 -54.33
C PRO A 47 -39.88 -4.73 -52.87
N THR A 48 -38.82 -5.48 -52.58
CA THR A 48 -38.31 -5.68 -51.21
C THR A 48 -37.65 -4.41 -50.67
N LEU A 49 -36.84 -3.72 -51.49
CA LEU A 49 -36.25 -2.43 -51.12
C LEU A 49 -37.29 -1.33 -50.94
N ALA A 50 -38.35 -1.30 -51.78
CA ALA A 50 -39.45 -0.36 -51.63
C ALA A 50 -40.22 -0.55 -50.30
N LYS A 51 -40.39 -1.80 -49.85
CA LYS A 51 -41.03 -2.13 -48.57
C LYS A 51 -40.16 -1.77 -47.35
N LEU A 52 -38.83 -1.82 -47.47
CA LEU A 52 -37.90 -1.49 -46.38
C LEU A 52 -37.79 0.02 -46.07
N LYS A 53 -38.05 0.89 -47.05
CA LYS A 53 -37.82 2.34 -46.90
C LYS A 53 -38.61 2.98 -45.75
N ARG A 54 -39.86 2.58 -45.55
CA ARG A 54 -40.72 3.08 -44.46
C ARG A 54 -40.32 2.55 -43.08
N PRO A 55 -40.18 1.23 -42.85
CA PRO A 55 -39.82 0.70 -41.53
C PRO A 55 -38.42 1.12 -41.07
N VAL A 56 -37.43 1.22 -41.97
CA VAL A 56 -36.09 1.70 -41.61
C VAL A 56 -36.10 3.18 -41.22
N LYS A 57 -36.90 4.02 -41.91
CA LYS A 57 -37.05 5.42 -41.52
C LYS A 57 -37.75 5.54 -40.17
N ALA A 58 -38.81 4.78 -39.95
CA ALA A 58 -39.53 4.77 -38.68
C ALA A 58 -38.64 4.30 -37.50
N SER A 59 -37.76 3.31 -37.72
CA SER A 59 -36.84 2.86 -36.67
C SER A 59 -35.76 3.89 -36.37
N LEU A 60 -35.23 4.58 -37.36
CA LEU A 60 -34.30 5.71 -37.16
C LEU A 60 -34.96 6.86 -36.37
N ASP A 61 -36.20 7.20 -36.69
CA ASP A 61 -36.96 8.23 -35.97
C ASP A 61 -37.21 7.80 -34.51
N GLN A 62 -37.50 6.51 -34.27
CA GLN A 62 -37.70 5.95 -32.94
C GLN A 62 -36.41 5.95 -32.10
N VAL A 63 -35.28 5.54 -32.69
CA VAL A 63 -33.96 5.57 -32.03
C VAL A 63 -33.57 6.99 -31.62
N ASN A 64 -33.80 7.98 -32.51
CA ASN A 64 -33.56 9.39 -32.18
C ASN A 64 -34.46 9.90 -31.04
N SER A 65 -35.70 9.43 -30.97
CA SER A 65 -36.61 9.77 -29.87
C SER A 65 -36.13 9.17 -28.54
N ASP A 66 -35.75 7.89 -28.53
CA ASP A 66 -35.32 7.22 -27.30
C ASP A 66 -34.02 7.83 -26.74
N ILE A 67 -33.08 8.21 -27.61
CA ILE A 67 -31.84 8.89 -27.23
C ILE A 67 -32.12 10.25 -26.58
N LYS A 68 -33.13 10.99 -27.06
CA LYS A 68 -33.52 12.30 -26.53
C LYS A 68 -33.98 12.20 -25.07
N ASP A 69 -34.68 11.14 -24.72
CA ASP A 69 -35.15 10.91 -23.35
C ASP A 69 -33.98 10.69 -22.39
N ILE A 70 -32.95 9.96 -22.81
CA ILE A 70 -31.71 9.75 -22.04
C ILE A 70 -30.97 11.07 -21.79
N TYR A 71 -30.77 11.87 -22.84
CA TYR A 71 -30.11 13.18 -22.72
C TYR A 71 -30.85 14.11 -21.76
N SER A 72 -32.19 14.08 -21.77
CA SER A 72 -33.00 14.89 -20.86
C SER A 72 -32.81 14.46 -19.39
N ALA A 73 -32.83 13.16 -19.11
CA ALA A 73 -32.62 12.62 -17.77
C ALA A 73 -31.21 12.93 -17.23
N HIS A 74 -30.18 12.80 -18.07
CA HIS A 74 -28.81 13.13 -17.69
C HIS A 74 -28.63 14.63 -17.38
N LYS A 75 -29.27 15.50 -18.17
CA LYS A 75 -29.26 16.95 -17.95
C LYS A 75 -29.91 17.34 -16.63
N ASP A 76 -31.04 16.72 -16.29
CA ASP A 76 -31.77 17.03 -15.06
C ASP A 76 -31.02 16.51 -13.82
N TYR A 77 -30.39 15.33 -13.90
CA TYR A 77 -29.51 14.81 -12.85
C TYR A 77 -28.27 15.70 -12.63
N SER A 78 -27.62 16.15 -13.71
CA SER A 78 -26.46 17.06 -13.64
C SER A 78 -26.81 18.38 -12.94
N LYS A 79 -27.94 18.99 -13.30
CA LYS A 79 -28.44 20.19 -12.62
C LYS A 79 -28.74 19.96 -11.14
N ALA A 80 -29.25 18.78 -10.79
CA ALA A 80 -29.52 18.42 -9.40
C ALA A 80 -28.23 18.27 -8.58
N LEU A 81 -27.17 17.72 -9.19
CA LEU A 81 -25.82 17.67 -8.61
C LEU A 81 -25.26 19.07 -8.37
N ASP A 82 -25.26 19.93 -9.38
CA ASP A 82 -24.74 21.31 -9.28
C ASP A 82 -25.45 22.12 -8.19
N LYS A 83 -26.77 21.92 -8.05
CA LYS A 83 -27.56 22.61 -7.02
C LYS A 83 -27.24 22.14 -5.60
N LYS A 84 -26.82 20.88 -5.43
CA LYS A 84 -26.52 20.29 -4.12
C LYS A 84 -25.05 20.45 -3.73
N PHE A 85 -24.15 20.34 -4.68
CA PHE A 85 -22.72 20.48 -4.50
C PHE A 85 -22.26 21.79 -5.13
N LYS A 86 -22.70 22.91 -4.55
CA LYS A 86 -22.03 24.19 -4.85
C LYS A 86 -20.58 24.05 -4.38
N PRO A 87 -19.58 24.46 -5.17
CA PRO A 87 -18.19 24.44 -4.73
C PRO A 87 -18.08 25.36 -3.52
N GLN A 88 -18.02 24.77 -2.34
CA GLN A 88 -17.69 25.48 -1.13
C GLN A 88 -16.22 25.85 -1.28
N SER A 89 -15.92 27.15 -1.36
CA SER A 89 -14.53 27.59 -1.30
C SER A 89 -13.98 27.10 0.03
N MET A 90 -13.09 26.12 -0.03
CA MET A 90 -12.29 25.73 1.13
C MET A 90 -11.68 27.02 1.69
N PRO A 91 -11.75 27.27 3.01
CA PRO A 91 -11.06 28.43 3.57
C PRO A 91 -9.61 28.30 3.14
N ALA A 92 -9.16 29.25 2.30
CA ALA A 92 -7.79 29.30 1.88
C ALA A 92 -6.97 29.39 3.16
N SER A 93 -6.25 28.32 3.49
CA SER A 93 -5.27 28.38 4.55
C SER A 93 -4.26 29.43 4.10
N HIS A 94 -4.40 30.65 4.62
CA HIS A 94 -3.55 31.81 4.32
C HIS A 94 -2.07 31.60 4.73
N HIS A 95 -1.70 30.38 5.10
CA HIS A 95 -0.36 29.98 5.44
C HIS A 95 -0.11 28.57 4.94
N ASP A 96 -0.02 28.41 3.61
CA ASP A 96 0.63 27.23 3.04
C ASP A 96 2.14 27.38 3.26
N ALA A 97 2.63 26.92 4.40
CA ALA A 97 4.04 26.99 4.78
C ALA A 97 4.97 26.33 3.73
N LEU A 98 4.42 25.42 2.91
CA LEU A 98 5.16 24.68 1.89
C LEU A 98 5.11 25.33 0.50
N SER A 99 4.24 26.34 0.30
CA SER A 99 4.14 27.09 -0.97
C SER A 99 5.45 27.73 -1.39
N SER A 100 6.29 28.11 -0.42
CA SER A 100 7.60 28.71 -0.63
C SER A 100 8.71 27.70 -0.96
N GLN A 101 8.45 26.40 -0.79
CA GLN A 101 9.45 25.34 -0.92
C GLN A 101 8.99 24.18 -1.84
N PRO A 102 8.58 24.46 -3.10
CA PRO A 102 8.14 23.42 -4.03
C PRO A 102 9.23 22.39 -4.31
N ALA A 103 10.50 22.81 -4.24
CA ALA A 103 11.66 21.95 -4.32
C ALA A 103 11.65 20.82 -3.27
N LEU A 104 11.52 21.17 -1.98
CA LEU A 104 11.53 20.18 -0.89
C LEU A 104 10.32 19.24 -0.97
N VAL A 105 9.17 19.77 -1.39
CA VAL A 105 7.95 18.98 -1.60
C VAL A 105 8.17 17.96 -2.74
N ASN A 106 8.67 18.40 -3.89
CA ASN A 106 8.95 17.51 -5.01
C ASN A 106 9.97 16.43 -4.63
N ARG A 107 11.01 16.79 -3.87
CA ARG A 107 11.97 15.82 -3.35
C ARG A 107 11.31 14.79 -2.43
N ALA A 108 10.46 15.23 -1.50
CA ALA A 108 9.77 14.34 -0.58
C ALA A 108 8.85 13.36 -1.34
N ILE A 109 8.13 13.85 -2.36
CA ILE A 109 7.27 13.03 -3.22
C ILE A 109 8.11 12.00 -3.99
N ALA A 110 9.19 12.42 -4.65
CA ALA A 110 10.06 11.52 -5.39
C ALA A 110 10.66 10.42 -4.48
N MET A 111 11.16 10.81 -3.30
CA MET A 111 11.69 9.87 -2.31
C MET A 111 10.64 8.89 -1.80
N HIS A 112 9.41 9.35 -1.59
CA HIS A 112 8.31 8.49 -1.19
C HIS A 112 7.97 7.47 -2.27
N LEU A 113 7.84 7.89 -3.53
CA LEU A 113 7.55 6.99 -4.65
C LEU A 113 8.63 5.92 -4.83
N LEU A 114 9.91 6.29 -4.70
CA LEU A 114 11.02 5.33 -4.73
C LEU A 114 10.96 4.34 -3.55
N ARG A 115 10.62 4.82 -2.34
CA ARG A 115 10.47 3.98 -1.15
C ARG A 115 9.29 3.01 -1.26
N GLU A 116 8.21 3.40 -1.95
CA GLU A 116 7.04 2.55 -2.23
C GLU A 116 7.26 1.62 -3.44
N GLY A 117 8.42 1.69 -4.11
CA GLY A 117 8.77 0.82 -5.23
C GLY A 117 8.08 1.21 -6.54
N GLN A 118 7.45 2.38 -6.59
CA GLN A 118 6.81 2.91 -7.80
C GLN A 118 7.85 3.58 -8.71
N PHE A 119 8.84 2.81 -9.16
CA PHE A 119 10.01 3.34 -9.87
C PHE A 119 9.67 4.07 -11.17
N ASN A 120 8.74 3.55 -11.96
CA ASN A 120 8.32 4.18 -13.22
C ASN A 120 7.66 5.55 -12.95
N VAL A 121 6.77 5.61 -11.97
CA VAL A 121 6.08 6.85 -11.58
C VAL A 121 7.07 7.84 -10.98
N ALA A 122 7.99 7.37 -10.13
CA ALA A 122 9.06 8.20 -9.58
C ALA A 122 9.93 8.79 -10.69
N GLN A 123 10.31 8.00 -11.69
CA GLN A 123 11.15 8.45 -12.80
C GLN A 123 10.43 9.49 -13.67
N THR A 124 9.18 9.25 -14.03
CA THR A 124 8.35 10.23 -14.76
C THR A 124 8.20 11.51 -13.95
N PHE A 125 7.89 11.40 -12.66
CA PHE A 125 7.75 12.55 -11.77
C PHE A 125 9.06 13.35 -11.63
N ILE A 126 10.20 12.68 -11.45
CA ILE A 126 11.51 13.34 -11.37
C ILE A 126 11.83 14.05 -12.68
N ALA A 127 11.56 13.42 -13.84
CA ALA A 127 11.79 14.03 -15.14
C ALA A 127 10.90 15.27 -15.35
N GLU A 128 9.62 15.20 -14.97
CA GLU A 128 8.69 16.33 -15.04
C GLU A 128 9.05 17.46 -14.08
N ALA A 129 9.44 17.13 -12.85
CA ALA A 129 9.86 18.09 -11.84
C ALA A 129 11.18 18.81 -12.22
N ASN A 130 12.10 18.09 -12.86
CA ASN A 130 13.35 18.67 -13.37
C ASN A 130 13.14 19.53 -14.63
N ALA A 131 12.16 19.17 -15.48
CA ALA A 131 11.80 19.96 -16.65
C ALA A 131 11.10 21.28 -16.29
N ASN A 132 10.39 21.31 -15.16
CA ASN A 132 9.62 22.47 -14.71
C ASN A 132 9.93 22.85 -13.24
N PRO A 133 11.14 23.38 -12.95
CA PRO A 133 11.53 23.72 -11.57
C PRO A 133 10.77 24.90 -10.94
N ASN A 134 9.98 25.68 -11.72
CA ASN A 134 9.45 26.99 -11.30
C ASN A 134 7.91 27.15 -11.32
N THR A 135 7.11 26.09 -11.44
CA THR A 135 5.65 26.26 -11.68
C THR A 135 4.80 26.67 -10.46
N THR A 136 5.39 27.01 -9.32
CA THR A 136 4.64 27.60 -8.17
C THR A 136 5.30 28.82 -7.54
N ALA A 137 6.19 29.52 -8.25
CA ALA A 137 6.55 30.89 -7.89
C ALA A 137 5.55 31.89 -8.49
N THR A 138 4.25 31.74 -8.22
CA THR A 138 3.26 32.77 -8.60
C THR A 138 3.33 33.93 -7.61
N ARG A 139 4.24 34.87 -7.91
CA ARG A 139 4.17 36.31 -7.65
C ARG A 139 2.98 36.77 -6.78
N THR A 140 3.19 37.02 -5.49
CA THR A 140 2.54 38.14 -4.78
C THR A 140 3.39 38.64 -3.61
N ALA A 141 3.66 39.96 -3.66
CA ALA A 141 4.18 40.88 -2.63
C ALA A 141 5.68 40.81 -2.20
N PRO A 142 6.40 41.95 -2.27
CA PRO A 142 7.66 42.16 -1.56
C PRO A 142 7.34 42.72 -0.17
N ASP A 143 7.53 41.93 0.88
CA ASP A 143 7.67 42.48 2.23
C ASP A 143 8.85 41.79 2.90
N GLY A 144 9.80 42.62 3.31
CA GLY A 144 11.10 42.22 3.80
C GLY A 144 11.04 41.52 5.15
N ASP A 145 11.75 40.40 5.25
CA ASP A 145 12.68 40.13 6.34
C ASP A 145 13.55 38.93 5.93
N SER A 146 14.55 39.18 5.08
CA SER A 146 15.53 38.17 4.69
C SER A 146 16.68 38.14 5.70
N LEU A 147 16.42 37.54 6.86
CA LEU A 147 17.45 37.08 7.79
C LEU A 147 17.41 35.56 7.81
N MET A 148 17.97 34.93 6.76
CA MET A 148 18.62 33.63 6.74
C MET A 148 19.01 33.35 5.28
N GLU A 149 20.04 34.02 4.76
CA GLU A 149 20.79 33.47 3.62
C GLU A 149 21.59 32.28 4.15
N ASP A 150 20.94 31.13 4.26
CA ASP A 150 21.63 29.87 4.56
C ASP A 150 22.39 29.47 3.29
N ARG A 151 23.60 30.01 3.17
CA ARG A 151 24.65 29.63 2.21
C ARG A 151 25.15 28.22 2.52
N HIS A 152 24.28 27.24 2.34
CA HIS A 152 24.67 25.87 2.05
C HIS A 152 24.06 25.52 0.70
N ASP A 153 24.93 25.53 -0.31
CA ASP A 153 24.77 24.91 -1.62
C ASP A 153 23.68 23.84 -1.62
N THR A 154 22.46 24.24 -1.94
CA THR A 154 21.35 23.29 -2.11
C THR A 154 21.36 22.80 -3.56
N HIS A 155 22.55 22.49 -4.08
CA HIS A 155 22.80 21.74 -5.32
C HIS A 155 22.48 20.25 -5.11
N LEU A 156 21.32 19.98 -4.50
CA LEU A 156 20.75 18.63 -4.40
C LEU A 156 19.85 18.29 -5.61
N TYR A 157 19.74 19.23 -6.56
CA TYR A 157 19.24 19.03 -7.92
C TYR A 157 20.35 18.67 -8.92
N ASP A 158 21.61 18.64 -8.50
CA ASP A 158 22.70 17.99 -9.23
C ASP A 158 22.71 16.47 -8.95
N MET A 159 21.52 15.87 -9.02
CA MET A 159 21.47 14.44 -9.31
C MET A 159 21.80 14.33 -10.79
N ASP A 160 23.09 14.32 -11.12
CA ASP A 160 23.56 13.69 -12.35
C ASP A 160 22.78 12.39 -12.55
N GLY A 161 22.36 12.09 -13.78
CA GLY A 161 21.51 10.92 -14.08
C GLY A 161 22.03 9.59 -13.48
N ASP A 162 23.31 9.54 -13.15
CA ASP A 162 23.98 8.46 -12.43
C ASP A 162 23.50 8.25 -10.97
N SER A 163 23.18 9.32 -10.24
CA SER A 163 22.81 9.24 -8.81
C SER A 163 21.34 8.85 -8.58
N ALA A 164 20.42 9.30 -9.44
CA ALA A 164 19.03 8.85 -9.42
C ALA A 164 18.93 7.34 -9.75
N GLY A 165 19.71 6.88 -10.74
CA GLY A 165 19.87 5.46 -11.05
C GLY A 165 20.50 4.67 -9.89
N ALA A 166 21.52 5.22 -9.23
CA ALA A 166 22.13 4.59 -8.06
C ALA A 166 21.15 4.45 -6.88
N LEU A 167 20.32 5.46 -6.62
CA LEU A 167 19.32 5.41 -5.56
C LEU A 167 18.19 4.43 -5.88
N GLN A 168 17.73 4.43 -7.13
CA GLN A 168 16.76 3.44 -7.62
C GLN A 168 17.33 2.02 -7.49
N SER A 169 18.59 1.80 -7.84
CA SER A 169 19.27 0.50 -7.68
C SER A 169 19.32 0.06 -6.22
N ARG A 170 19.60 0.97 -5.28
CA ARG A 170 19.55 0.68 -3.84
C ARG A 170 18.16 0.25 -3.37
N PHE A 171 17.10 0.93 -3.80
CA PHE A 171 15.74 0.54 -3.48
C PHE A 171 15.32 -0.75 -4.17
N ALA A 172 15.73 -0.98 -5.42
CA ALA A 172 15.49 -2.24 -6.12
C ALA A 172 16.15 -3.42 -5.40
N HIS A 173 17.39 -3.24 -4.92
CA HIS A 173 18.07 -4.24 -4.09
C HIS A 173 17.33 -4.47 -2.77
N MET A 174 16.86 -3.41 -2.09
CA MET A 174 16.03 -3.54 -0.89
C MET A 174 14.79 -4.40 -1.15
N TYR A 175 14.07 -4.16 -2.26
CA TYR A 175 12.91 -4.95 -2.63
C TYR A 175 13.25 -6.41 -2.97
N LEU A 176 14.39 -6.66 -3.60
CA LEU A 176 14.89 -8.02 -3.85
C LEU A 176 15.13 -8.77 -2.53
N VAL A 177 15.73 -8.10 -1.53
CA VAL A 177 15.91 -8.67 -0.20
C VAL A 177 14.55 -8.92 0.47
N LEU A 178 13.61 -7.96 0.40
CA LEU A 178 12.28 -8.13 0.97
C LEU A 178 11.47 -9.27 0.33
N ASP A 179 11.56 -9.44 -0.99
CA ASP A 179 10.96 -10.56 -1.71
C ASP A 179 11.56 -11.91 -1.26
N ALA A 180 12.89 -11.98 -1.17
CA ALA A 180 13.58 -13.17 -0.69
C ALA A 180 13.14 -13.54 0.73
N LEU A 181 13.05 -12.57 1.63
CA LEU A 181 12.63 -12.79 3.02
C LEU A 181 11.16 -13.21 3.14
N ARG A 182 10.24 -12.53 2.44
CA ARG A 182 8.80 -12.71 2.61
C ARG A 182 8.24 -13.88 1.82
N ASN A 183 8.69 -14.06 0.57
CA ASN A 183 8.08 -15.01 -0.36
C ASN A 183 8.91 -16.29 -0.51
N LYS A 184 10.24 -16.19 -0.46
CA LYS A 184 11.15 -17.33 -0.65
C LYS A 184 11.69 -17.91 0.65
N HIS A 185 11.45 -17.23 1.78
CA HIS A 185 12.05 -17.53 3.08
C HIS A 185 13.58 -17.67 3.01
N ASP A 186 14.22 -16.89 2.14
CA ASP A 186 15.67 -16.92 1.91
C ASP A 186 16.34 -15.73 2.58
N LEU A 187 17.18 -16.02 3.57
CA LEU A 187 17.95 -15.03 4.33
C LEU A 187 19.26 -14.64 3.64
N ASN A 188 19.73 -15.39 2.63
CA ASN A 188 21.06 -15.19 2.06
C ASN A 188 21.25 -13.79 1.45
N PRO A 189 20.30 -13.20 0.70
CA PRO A 189 20.44 -11.85 0.18
C PRO A 189 20.59 -10.79 1.29
N ALA A 190 19.86 -10.96 2.41
CA ALA A 190 19.96 -10.07 3.55
C ALA A 190 21.31 -10.19 4.26
N ILE A 191 21.80 -11.42 4.44
CA ILE A 191 23.11 -11.69 5.07
C ILE A 191 24.24 -11.11 4.22
N GLU A 192 24.20 -11.32 2.91
CA GLU A 192 25.23 -10.81 2.01
C GLU A 192 25.24 -9.28 1.97
N TRP A 193 24.06 -8.66 1.94
CA TRP A 193 23.95 -7.20 2.08
C TRP A 193 24.54 -6.72 3.42
N ALA A 194 24.21 -7.37 4.54
CA ALA A 194 24.73 -7.00 5.85
C ALA A 194 26.25 -7.16 5.94
N ARG A 195 26.82 -8.22 5.36
CA ARG A 195 28.27 -8.48 5.32
C ARG A 195 29.01 -7.39 4.55
N GLN A 196 28.49 -6.98 3.39
CA GLN A 196 29.06 -5.90 2.59
C GLN A 196 29.03 -4.54 3.30
N HIS A 197 28.11 -4.36 4.25
CA HIS A 197 27.92 -3.12 5.02
C HIS A 197 28.31 -3.27 6.50
N SER A 198 29.02 -4.35 6.87
CA SER A 198 29.37 -4.73 8.25
C SER A 198 30.02 -3.58 9.03
N HIS A 199 31.08 -2.97 8.48
CA HIS A 199 31.77 -1.83 9.10
C HIS A 199 30.84 -0.64 9.38
N GLN A 200 29.91 -0.32 8.47
CA GLN A 200 28.96 0.78 8.68
C GLN A 200 27.91 0.44 9.74
N LEU A 201 27.49 -0.83 9.80
CA LEU A 201 26.55 -1.32 10.81
C LEU A 201 27.20 -1.30 12.19
N GLU A 202 28.47 -1.68 12.30
CA GLU A 202 29.23 -1.65 13.56
C GLU A 202 29.41 -0.23 14.10
N LEU A 203 29.76 0.74 13.26
CA LEU A 203 29.86 2.16 13.64
C LEU A 203 28.53 2.70 14.20
N ARG A 204 27.40 2.21 13.71
CA ARG A 204 26.06 2.56 14.19
C ARG A 204 25.61 1.71 15.40
N GLY A 205 26.44 0.78 15.86
CA GLY A 205 26.11 -0.15 16.93
C GLY A 205 25.04 -1.19 16.57
N SER A 206 24.76 -1.40 15.29
CA SER A 206 23.76 -2.35 14.82
C SER A 206 24.28 -3.80 14.92
N ASN A 207 23.44 -4.71 15.40
CA ASN A 207 23.75 -6.14 15.51
C ASN A 207 23.18 -6.95 14.34
N LEU A 208 22.66 -6.28 13.31
CA LEU A 208 21.87 -6.88 12.23
C LEU A 208 22.57 -8.06 11.54
N GLU A 209 23.87 -7.94 11.25
CA GLU A 209 24.63 -9.01 10.58
C GLU A 209 24.63 -10.31 11.40
N PHE A 210 24.92 -10.21 12.69
CA PHE A 210 24.91 -11.36 13.60
C PHE A 210 23.49 -11.91 13.77
N ASP A 211 22.49 -11.05 13.92
CA ASP A 211 21.10 -11.48 14.10
C ASP A 211 20.57 -12.25 12.87
N LEU A 212 20.93 -11.82 11.66
CA LEU A 212 20.60 -12.53 10.42
C LEU A 212 21.32 -13.89 10.32
N CYS A 213 22.60 -13.94 10.67
CA CYS A 213 23.36 -15.20 10.67
C CYS A 213 22.83 -16.18 11.73
N ARG A 214 22.45 -15.67 12.91
CA ARG A 214 21.80 -16.45 13.95
C ARG A 214 20.45 -16.98 13.49
N LEU A 215 19.62 -16.16 12.84
CA LEU A 215 18.33 -16.59 12.32
C LEU A 215 18.49 -17.69 11.27
N ARG A 216 19.49 -17.59 10.39
CA ARG A 216 19.82 -18.63 9.40
C ARG A 216 20.26 -19.94 10.04
N PHE A 217 21.04 -19.88 11.11
CA PHE A 217 21.39 -21.07 11.89
C PHE A 217 20.14 -21.77 12.44
N VAL A 218 19.22 -21.01 13.05
CA VAL A 218 17.97 -21.56 13.62
C VAL A 218 17.07 -22.13 12.52
N GLU A 219 16.97 -21.46 11.37
CA GLU A 219 16.22 -21.94 10.20
C GLU A 219 16.75 -23.30 9.72
N LEU A 220 18.07 -23.43 9.51
CA LEU A 220 18.71 -24.69 9.11
C LEU A 220 18.52 -25.78 10.16
N TYR A 221 18.64 -25.41 11.45
CA TYR A 221 18.50 -26.34 12.57
C TYR A 221 17.07 -26.91 12.68
N THR A 222 16.07 -26.05 12.48
CA THR A 222 14.64 -26.41 12.62
C THR A 222 14.04 -27.03 11.36
N ARG A 223 14.79 -27.07 10.25
CA ARG A 223 14.36 -27.70 9.01
C ARG A 223 14.19 -29.20 9.22
N HIS A 224 12.93 -29.65 9.22
CA HIS A 224 12.58 -31.04 9.44
C HIS A 224 12.61 -31.82 8.12
N ASP A 225 13.56 -32.76 8.00
CA ASP A 225 13.50 -33.78 6.96
C ASP A 225 12.84 -35.04 7.53
N PRO A 226 11.71 -35.52 6.95
CA PRO A 226 11.02 -36.73 7.41
C PRO A 226 11.90 -37.99 7.43
N ASN A 227 12.94 -38.04 6.59
CA ASN A 227 13.79 -39.21 6.42
C ASN A 227 15.08 -39.14 7.23
N ASP A 228 15.55 -37.94 7.60
CA ASP A 228 16.80 -37.74 8.35
C ASP A 228 16.69 -36.57 9.35
N HIS A 229 16.46 -36.92 10.62
CA HIS A 229 16.31 -35.95 11.71
C HIS A 229 17.64 -35.23 12.05
N MET A 230 18.78 -35.72 11.56
CA MET A 230 20.10 -35.12 11.80
C MET A 230 20.55 -34.20 10.65
N SER A 231 19.88 -34.24 9.49
CA SER A 231 20.21 -33.42 8.32
C SER A 231 20.21 -31.92 8.64
N GLY A 232 19.18 -31.42 9.34
CA GLY A 232 19.09 -30.01 9.75
C GLY A 232 20.21 -29.57 10.71
N PRO A 233 20.40 -30.26 11.86
CA PRO A 233 21.51 -29.98 12.78
C PRO A 233 22.90 -30.04 12.12
N LEU A 234 23.15 -30.99 11.21
CA LEU A 234 24.41 -31.09 10.49
C LEU A 234 24.65 -29.91 9.53
N GLN A 235 23.63 -29.48 8.80
CA GLN A 235 23.70 -28.28 7.95
C GLN A 235 23.93 -27.01 8.77
N ALA A 236 23.26 -26.88 9.92
CA ALA A 236 23.44 -25.77 10.84
C ALA A 236 24.87 -25.74 11.44
N LEU A 237 25.43 -26.91 11.76
CA LEU A 237 26.81 -27.04 12.24
C LEU A 237 27.82 -26.59 11.18
N GLU A 238 27.68 -27.03 9.94
CA GLU A 238 28.58 -26.65 8.85
C GLU A 238 28.52 -25.13 8.60
N TYR A 239 27.31 -24.57 8.56
CA TYR A 239 27.11 -23.12 8.44
C TYR A 239 27.76 -22.34 9.60
N ALA A 240 27.57 -22.82 10.84
CA ALA A 240 28.15 -22.21 12.04
C ALA A 240 29.69 -22.23 11.99
N ARG A 241 30.28 -23.32 11.51
CA ARG A 241 31.73 -23.48 11.38
C ARG A 241 32.35 -22.45 10.44
N GLN A 242 31.65 -22.09 9.38
CA GLN A 242 32.11 -21.13 8.38
C GLN A 242 31.83 -19.68 8.79
N THR A 243 30.72 -19.42 9.46
CA THR A 243 30.21 -18.05 9.68
C THR A 243 30.55 -17.49 11.06
N PHE A 244 30.43 -18.27 12.13
CA PHE A 244 30.56 -17.76 13.50
C PHE A 244 31.98 -17.41 13.99
N PRO A 245 33.09 -17.95 13.43
CA PRO A 245 34.42 -17.49 13.83
C PRO A 245 34.60 -15.96 13.69
N ASN A 246 33.96 -15.35 12.69
CA ASN A 246 34.02 -13.91 12.42
C ASN A 246 33.37 -13.07 13.54
N PHE A 247 32.46 -13.66 14.32
CA PHE A 247 31.70 -12.98 15.37
C PHE A 247 32.20 -13.30 16.79
N SER A 248 33.24 -14.14 16.90
CA SER A 248 33.73 -14.67 18.17
C SER A 248 34.16 -13.58 19.16
N ALA A 249 34.73 -12.46 18.71
CA ALA A 249 35.17 -11.38 19.59
C ALA A 249 34.03 -10.72 20.38
N ARG A 250 32.83 -10.65 19.81
CA ARG A 250 31.67 -9.93 20.39
C ARG A 250 30.55 -10.86 20.87
N TYR A 251 30.36 -11.99 20.21
CA TYR A 251 29.20 -12.88 20.40
C TYR A 251 29.59 -14.31 20.81
N MET A 252 30.76 -14.49 21.44
CA MET A 252 31.27 -15.82 21.82
C MET A 252 30.24 -16.63 22.62
N ARG A 253 29.58 -16.01 23.61
CA ARG A 253 28.65 -16.72 24.50
C ARG A 253 27.43 -17.20 23.73
N GLU A 254 26.89 -16.35 22.87
CA GLU A 254 25.76 -16.63 22.00
C GLU A 254 26.11 -17.73 21.00
N THR A 255 27.26 -17.62 20.32
CA THR A 255 27.77 -18.65 19.41
C THR A 255 27.98 -19.99 20.10
N SER A 256 28.59 -20.02 21.29
CA SER A 256 28.76 -21.24 22.08
C SER A 256 27.42 -21.85 22.48
N SER A 257 26.42 -21.02 22.83
CA SER A 257 25.07 -21.48 23.13
C SER A 257 24.37 -22.08 21.91
N LEU A 258 24.53 -21.49 20.73
CA LEU A 258 23.97 -22.02 19.48
C LEU A 258 24.58 -23.38 19.14
N LEU A 259 25.91 -23.50 19.20
CA LEU A 259 26.61 -24.76 18.96
C LEU A 259 26.28 -25.83 20.02
N GLY A 260 26.16 -25.44 21.29
CA GLY A 260 25.77 -26.33 22.38
C GLY A 260 24.37 -26.94 22.20
N SER A 261 23.47 -26.22 21.51
CA SER A 261 22.12 -26.73 21.22
C SER A 261 22.09 -27.93 20.28
N LEU A 262 23.13 -28.10 19.44
CA LEU A 262 23.25 -29.23 18.52
C LEU A 262 23.30 -30.57 19.24
N ALA A 263 23.87 -30.62 20.46
CA ALA A 263 23.95 -31.83 21.27
C ALA A 263 22.59 -32.32 21.79
N PHE A 264 21.55 -31.48 21.71
CA PHE A 264 20.20 -31.77 22.17
C PHE A 264 19.21 -32.01 21.02
N ALA A 265 19.69 -32.16 19.78
CA ALA A 265 18.85 -32.52 18.64
C ALA A 265 18.27 -33.95 18.80
N PRO A 266 17.00 -34.20 18.42
CA PRO A 266 15.97 -33.25 17.95
C PRO A 266 15.16 -32.59 19.09
N ALA A 267 15.41 -32.92 20.35
CA ALA A 267 14.62 -32.52 21.51
C ALA A 267 15.00 -31.13 22.07
N LEU A 268 14.96 -30.09 21.23
CA LEU A 268 15.35 -28.73 21.65
C LEU A 268 14.40 -28.13 22.69
N THR A 269 13.12 -28.54 22.67
CA THR A 269 12.05 -28.03 23.54
C THR A 269 12.17 -28.47 25.00
N SER A 270 12.90 -29.56 25.26
CA SER A 270 13.25 -30.05 26.62
C SER A 270 14.67 -29.67 27.04
N SER A 271 15.44 -29.01 26.17
CA SER A 271 16.83 -28.63 26.43
C SER A 271 16.94 -27.31 27.21
N PRO A 272 18.10 -27.04 27.85
CA PRO A 272 18.43 -25.72 28.40
C PRO A 272 18.39 -24.59 27.36
N TYR A 273 18.43 -24.96 26.07
CA TYR A 273 18.46 -24.06 24.93
C TYR A 273 17.08 -23.83 24.31
N LYS A 274 15.98 -24.15 25.01
CA LYS A 274 14.60 -23.90 24.54
C LYS A 274 14.38 -22.47 24.05
N ILE A 275 15.07 -21.48 24.61
CA ILE A 275 15.00 -20.08 24.17
C ILE A 275 15.43 -19.84 22.71
N LEU A 276 16.19 -20.77 22.12
CA LEU A 276 16.57 -20.75 20.71
C LEU A 276 15.44 -21.23 19.78
N SER A 277 14.52 -22.06 20.27
CA SER A 277 13.32 -22.49 19.52
C SER A 277 12.23 -21.43 19.47
N THR A 278 12.27 -20.45 20.38
CA THR A 278 11.42 -19.26 20.32
C THR A 278 12.13 -18.23 19.45
N LEU A 279 11.54 -17.90 18.29
CA LEU A 279 11.97 -16.76 17.46
C LEU A 279 12.30 -15.56 18.37
N PRO A 280 13.45 -14.89 18.19
CA PRO A 280 13.78 -13.74 19.01
C PRO A 280 12.65 -12.72 18.85
N GLN A 281 11.97 -12.40 19.95
CA GLN A 281 11.18 -11.18 20.00
C GLN A 281 12.15 -10.05 19.67
N LEU A 282 11.82 -9.25 18.64
CA LEU A 282 12.65 -8.12 18.23
C LEU A 282 13.00 -7.30 19.48
N PRO A 283 14.28 -6.94 19.68
CA PRO A 283 14.69 -6.04 20.74
C PRO A 283 13.81 -4.78 20.74
N ALA A 284 13.44 -4.28 21.92
CA ALA A 284 12.61 -3.07 22.06
C ALA A 284 13.01 -1.89 21.14
N PRO A 285 14.31 -1.59 20.89
CA PRO A 285 14.72 -0.51 19.98
C PRO A 285 14.70 -0.91 18.49
N LEU A 286 14.08 -2.01 18.08
CA LEU A 286 13.84 -2.34 16.66
C LEU A 286 12.34 -2.42 16.34
N LEU A 287 11.50 -2.16 17.34
CA LEU A 287 10.05 -2.08 17.21
C LEU A 287 9.64 -0.64 16.88
N PHE A 288 10.09 -0.13 15.73
CA PHE A 288 9.74 1.22 15.26
C PHE A 288 8.75 1.17 14.10
N HIS A 289 7.89 2.20 14.03
CA HIS A 289 6.94 2.58 12.96
C HIS A 289 5.44 2.32 13.16
N SER A 290 5.00 2.02 14.38
CA SER A 290 3.56 1.97 14.68
C SER A 290 2.92 3.36 14.73
N ILE A 291 2.69 3.98 13.57
CA ILE A 291 1.80 5.12 13.44
C ILE A 291 0.37 4.62 13.64
N PHE A 292 -0.03 4.54 14.90
CA PHE A 292 -1.39 4.24 15.30
C PHE A 292 -2.11 5.53 15.62
N VAL A 293 -3.27 5.78 15.05
CA VAL A 293 -4.16 6.85 15.53
C VAL A 293 -5.30 6.20 16.28
N CYS A 294 -5.44 6.53 17.57
CA CYS A 294 -6.46 5.93 18.39
C CYS A 294 -7.85 6.37 17.92
N PRO A 295 -8.74 5.45 17.56
CA PRO A 295 -10.04 5.85 17.06
C PRO A 295 -11.00 6.36 18.16
N VAL A 296 -10.63 6.21 19.44
CA VAL A 296 -11.35 6.78 20.60
C VAL A 296 -10.86 8.20 20.94
N SER A 297 -9.55 8.39 21.12
CA SER A 297 -8.99 9.71 21.47
C SER A 297 -8.72 10.60 20.25
N LYS A 298 -8.68 10.03 19.04
CA LYS A 298 -8.28 10.67 17.78
C LYS A 298 -6.86 11.24 17.78
N GLU A 299 -6.02 10.73 18.68
CA GLU A 299 -4.63 11.13 18.84
C GLU A 299 -3.70 10.01 18.34
N GLN A 300 -2.54 10.41 17.82
CA GLN A 300 -1.49 9.48 17.45
C GLN A 300 -0.88 8.85 18.71
N GLY A 301 -0.78 7.52 18.72
CA GLY A 301 -0.12 6.74 19.76
C GLY A 301 1.38 7.05 19.81
N THR A 302 1.92 7.02 21.02
CA THR A 302 3.33 7.29 21.31
C THR A 302 3.91 6.14 22.12
N ASP A 303 5.22 6.15 22.39
CA ASP A 303 5.83 5.14 23.27
C ASP A 303 5.25 5.16 24.69
N ALA A 304 4.85 6.35 25.16
CA ALA A 304 4.16 6.54 26.43
C ALA A 304 2.68 6.12 26.38
N ASN A 305 2.03 6.30 25.23
CA ASN A 305 0.63 5.96 24.99
C ASN A 305 0.48 4.96 23.82
N PRO A 306 0.94 3.71 23.98
CA PRO A 306 1.01 2.75 22.89
C PRO A 306 -0.37 2.18 22.53
N PRO A 307 -0.51 1.57 21.34
CA PRO A 307 -1.68 0.78 21.00
C PRO A 307 -1.81 -0.47 21.89
N MET A 308 -3.00 -0.66 22.44
CA MET A 308 -3.39 -1.79 23.28
C MET A 308 -4.50 -2.59 22.58
N MET A 309 -4.23 -3.85 22.30
CA MET A 309 -5.21 -4.80 21.77
C MET A 309 -6.07 -5.35 22.91
N LEU A 310 -7.38 -5.20 22.78
CA LEU A 310 -8.39 -5.71 23.69
C LEU A 310 -8.60 -7.23 23.48
N PRO A 311 -9.24 -7.96 24.41
CA PRO A 311 -9.51 -9.40 24.26
C PRO A 311 -10.34 -9.75 23.02
N CYS A 312 -11.14 -8.81 22.53
CA CYS A 312 -11.92 -8.94 21.30
C CYS A 312 -11.13 -8.63 20.01
N GLY A 313 -9.84 -8.30 20.10
CA GLY A 313 -8.98 -7.98 18.96
C GLY A 313 -8.96 -6.51 18.51
N HIS A 314 -9.87 -5.67 19.00
CA HIS A 314 -9.87 -4.23 18.71
C HIS A 314 -8.70 -3.53 19.39
N VAL A 315 -8.16 -2.48 18.77
CA VAL A 315 -6.99 -1.75 19.28
C VAL A 315 -7.38 -0.32 19.65
N ILE A 316 -7.02 0.10 20.87
CA ILE A 316 -7.20 1.47 21.39
C ILE A 316 -5.93 1.94 22.09
N ALA A 317 -5.76 3.25 22.31
CA ALA A 317 -4.62 3.77 23.06
C ALA A 317 -4.67 3.34 24.53
N LYS A 318 -3.50 3.17 25.15
CA LYS A 318 -3.36 2.82 26.57
C LYS A 318 -4.14 3.76 27.49
N GLU A 319 -4.02 5.07 27.30
CA GLU A 319 -4.78 6.04 28.09
C GLU A 319 -6.30 5.90 27.89
N SER A 320 -6.73 5.60 26.67
CA SER A 320 -8.15 5.36 26.37
C SER A 320 -8.65 4.10 27.10
N LEU A 321 -7.84 3.04 27.15
CA LEU A 321 -8.13 1.82 27.92
C LEU A 321 -8.22 2.11 29.43
N GLU A 322 -7.31 2.90 29.98
CA GLU A 322 -7.31 3.31 31.39
C GLU A 322 -8.53 4.19 31.72
N LYS A 323 -8.93 5.09 30.81
CA LYS A 323 -10.13 5.92 30.97
C LYS A 323 -11.41 5.09 30.99
N ILE A 324 -11.56 4.11 30.08
CA ILE A 324 -12.78 3.25 30.04
C ILE A 324 -12.82 2.18 31.13
N SER A 325 -11.68 1.90 31.78
CA SER A 325 -11.59 0.97 32.92
C SER A 325 -11.56 1.68 34.27
N ARG A 326 -11.61 3.03 34.29
CA ARG A 326 -11.54 3.82 35.53
C ARG A 326 -12.76 3.54 36.40
N GLY A 327 -12.53 3.02 37.60
CA GLY A 327 -13.58 2.75 38.59
C GLY A 327 -14.28 1.39 38.46
N ASN A 328 -13.97 0.58 37.45
CA ASN A 328 -14.58 -0.74 37.26
C ASN A 328 -13.53 -1.81 36.90
N LYS A 329 -13.69 -3.03 37.42
CA LYS A 329 -12.76 -4.15 37.13
C LYS A 329 -12.89 -4.67 35.69
N ARG A 330 -13.95 -4.29 34.97
CA ARG A 330 -14.24 -4.70 33.59
C ARG A 330 -14.52 -3.46 32.75
N PHE A 331 -14.13 -3.50 31.49
CA PHE A 331 -14.46 -2.48 30.50
C PHE A 331 -15.27 -3.09 29.36
N LYS A 332 -16.09 -2.26 28.71
CA LYS A 332 -16.76 -2.61 27.45
C LYS A 332 -15.93 -2.09 26.28
N CYS A 333 -15.78 -2.91 25.24
CA CYS A 333 -15.17 -2.44 24.01
C CYS A 333 -16.04 -1.34 23.37
N PRO A 334 -15.47 -0.20 22.92
CA PRO A 334 -16.24 0.84 22.22
C PRO A 334 -16.82 0.39 20.86
N TYR A 335 -16.26 -0.67 20.27
CA TYR A 335 -16.60 -1.15 18.92
C TYR A 335 -17.46 -2.42 18.90
N CYS A 336 -17.57 -3.14 20.03
CA CYS A 336 -18.30 -4.39 20.08
C CYS A 336 -18.85 -4.68 21.48
N PRO A 337 -19.84 -5.57 21.64
CA PRO A 337 -20.48 -5.83 22.93
C PRO A 337 -19.61 -6.63 23.92
N VAL A 338 -18.37 -6.98 23.55
CA VAL A 338 -17.49 -7.82 24.37
C VAL A 338 -16.92 -7.02 25.54
N GLU A 339 -17.05 -7.59 26.74
CA GLU A 339 -16.42 -7.08 27.96
C GLU A 339 -15.09 -7.78 28.21
N GLY A 340 -14.11 -7.04 28.72
CA GLY A 340 -12.79 -7.57 29.02
C GLY A 340 -12.23 -7.04 30.33
N HIS A 341 -11.19 -7.72 30.84
CA HIS A 341 -10.41 -7.22 31.97
C HIS A 341 -9.19 -6.45 31.45
N PRO A 342 -8.82 -5.26 31.99
CA PRO A 342 -7.70 -4.46 31.48
C PRO A 342 -6.36 -5.22 31.49
N LYS A 343 -6.20 -6.21 32.37
CA LYS A 343 -5.03 -7.11 32.41
C LYS A 343 -4.91 -8.07 31.22
N GLU A 344 -6.00 -8.33 30.50
CA GLU A 344 -6.00 -9.20 29.31
C GLU A 344 -5.59 -8.43 28.06
N ALA A 345 -5.57 -7.10 28.11
CA ALA A 345 -5.13 -6.27 27.01
C ALA A 345 -3.62 -6.39 26.81
N ARG A 346 -3.19 -6.51 25.56
CA ARG A 346 -1.78 -6.67 25.20
C ARG A 346 -1.30 -5.44 24.44
N LYS A 347 -0.14 -4.90 24.82
CA LYS A 347 0.56 -3.92 24.00
C LYS A 347 0.88 -4.59 22.67
N VAL A 348 0.56 -3.91 21.57
CA VAL A 348 0.91 -4.33 20.23
C VAL A 348 1.83 -3.30 19.58
N PHE A 349 2.57 -3.75 18.59
CA PHE A 349 3.35 -2.91 17.69
C PHE A 349 2.73 -3.12 16.31
N LEU A 350 2.21 -2.02 15.74
CA LEU A 350 1.54 -1.97 14.44
C LEU A 350 2.46 -1.50 13.32
#